data_AF-A0A944JTY8-F1
#
_entry.id   AF-A0A944JTY8-F1
#
_cell.length_a   1.000
_cell.length_b   1.000
_cell.length_c   1.000
_cell.angle_alpha   90.00
_cell.angle_beta   90.00
_cell.angle_gamma   90.00
#
_symmetry.space_group_name_H-M   'P 1'
#
loop_
_entity.id
_entity.type
_entity.pdbx_description
1 polymer ?
#
loop_
_entity_poly.entity_id
_entity_poly.type
_entity_poly.pdbx_seq_one_letter_code
_entity_poly.pdbx_strand_id
1 'polypeptide(L)'
;MSALMELDARLDSEDTAVVLAAAWDVFGVTAELCDSITFEEGSDELQAMLAAQKCAAGRDLLPLPQTGTPVTAPPPGPGAAGLDPYVRLLEHTRQSLDRLLTTADSVGEGAAHALSEATALASGASVALTRVRER
;
A
#
# COMPACT_ATOMS: atom_id res chain seq x y z
N MET A 1 17.98 -1.20 9.85
CA MET A 1 16.52 -1.00 9.79
C MET A 1 16.09 -1.43 8.41
N SER A 2 15.02 -2.23 8.24
CA SER A 2 14.59 -2.64 6.90
C SER A 2 13.73 -1.53 6.28
N ALA A 3 13.77 -1.38 4.96
CA ALA A 3 13.07 -0.30 4.26
C ALA A 3 11.54 -0.33 4.47
N LEU A 4 10.95 -1.51 4.70
CA LEU A 4 9.54 -1.66 5.05
C LEU A 4 9.21 -1.09 6.44
N MET A 5 10.10 -1.22 7.42
CA MET A 5 9.90 -0.62 8.76
C MET A 5 9.98 0.91 8.70
N GLU A 6 10.84 1.46 7.84
CA GLU A 6 10.94 2.91 7.64
C GLU A 6 9.67 3.47 6.98
N LEU A 7 9.11 2.74 6.00
CA LEU A 7 7.81 3.07 5.42
C LEU A 7 6.68 3.01 6.44
N ASP A 8 6.64 1.95 7.24
CA ASP A 8 5.65 1.77 8.30
C ASP A 8 5.68 2.93 9.30
N ALA A 9 6.88 3.34 9.74
CA ALA A 9 7.04 4.47 10.65
C ALA A 9 6.58 5.81 10.04
N ARG A 10 6.75 6.01 8.73
CA ARG A 10 6.31 7.24 8.06
C ARG A 10 4.78 7.35 7.97
N LEU A 11 4.06 6.23 7.96
CA LEU A 11 2.59 6.19 7.99
C LEU A 11 2.00 6.70 9.32
N ASP A 12 2.79 6.71 10.39
CA ASP A 12 2.41 7.26 11.70
C ASP A 12 2.81 8.72 11.90
N SER A 13 3.38 9.37 10.88
CA SER A 13 3.74 10.78 10.97
C SER A 13 2.51 11.68 11.22
N GLU A 14 2.70 12.75 11.98
CA GLU A 14 1.71 13.82 12.11
C GLU A 14 1.68 14.74 10.88
N ASP A 15 2.70 14.67 10.01
CA ASP A 15 2.76 15.44 8.78
C ASP A 15 2.01 14.72 7.65
N THR A 16 0.88 15.30 7.24
CA THR A 16 0.05 14.82 6.13
C THR A 16 0.86 14.54 4.86
N ALA A 17 1.82 15.39 4.50
CA ALA A 17 2.62 15.18 3.29
C ALA A 17 3.51 13.93 3.40
N VAL A 18 4.04 13.66 4.60
CA VAL A 18 4.85 12.46 4.88
C VAL A 18 3.98 11.20 4.81
N VAL A 19 2.79 11.22 5.39
CA VAL A 19 1.84 10.10 5.35
C VAL A 19 1.39 9.79 3.92
N LEU A 20 1.00 10.81 3.14
CA LEU A 20 0.59 10.63 1.75
C LEU A 20 1.72 10.09 0.88
N ALA A 21 2.94 10.58 1.06
CA ALA A 21 4.12 10.06 0.37
C ALA A 21 4.40 8.60 0.75
N ALA A 22 4.27 8.24 2.03
CA ALA A 22 4.46 6.86 2.49
C ALA A 22 3.38 5.92 1.94
N ALA A 23 2.11 6.32 1.95
CA ALA A 23 1.02 5.57 1.33
C ALA A 23 1.25 5.35 -0.17
N TRP A 24 1.70 6.40 -0.88
CA TRP A 24 2.06 6.31 -2.29
C TRP A 24 3.21 5.32 -2.53
N ASP A 25 4.25 5.33 -1.69
CA ASP A 25 5.37 4.39 -1.74
C ASP A 25 4.92 2.94 -1.45
N VAL A 26 4.06 2.72 -0.44
CA VAL A 26 3.52 1.39 -0.11
C VAL A 26 2.76 0.79 -1.30
N PHE A 27 1.91 1.59 -1.96
CA PHE A 27 1.22 1.13 -3.16
C PHE A 27 2.20 0.74 -4.28
N GLY A 28 3.23 1.54 -4.54
CA GLY A 28 4.22 1.23 -5.58
C GLY A 28 4.98 -0.05 -5.29
N VAL A 29 5.55 -0.14 -4.08
CA VAL A 29 6.31 -1.31 -3.62
C VAL A 29 5.46 -2.58 -3.67
N THR A 30 4.19 -2.50 -3.28
CA THR A 30 3.33 -3.68 -3.28
C THR A 30 2.88 -4.08 -4.68
N ALA A 31 2.70 -3.12 -5.60
CA ALA A 31 2.45 -3.42 -7.01
C ALA A 31 3.65 -4.13 -7.65
N GLU A 32 4.87 -3.62 -7.45
CA GLU A 32 6.10 -4.24 -7.95
C GLU A 32 6.31 -5.65 -7.38
N LEU A 33 6.02 -5.84 -6.08
CA LEU A 33 6.01 -7.15 -5.46
C LEU A 33 5.04 -8.09 -6.18
N CYS A 34 3.78 -7.66 -6.37
CA CYS A 34 2.76 -8.47 -7.01
C CYS A 34 3.19 -8.88 -8.43
N ASP A 35 3.73 -7.95 -9.21
CA ASP A 35 4.26 -8.23 -10.55
C ASP A 35 5.39 -9.28 -10.49
N SER A 36 6.27 -9.20 -9.50
CA SER A 36 7.37 -10.16 -9.33
C SER A 36 6.91 -11.57 -8.97
N ILE A 37 5.82 -11.71 -8.20
CA ILE A 37 5.32 -13.01 -7.72
C ILE A 37 4.17 -13.57 -8.56
N THR A 38 3.63 -12.81 -9.51
CA THR A 38 2.40 -13.16 -10.26
C THR A 38 2.50 -14.53 -10.92
N PHE A 39 3.67 -14.88 -11.47
CA PHE A 39 3.91 -16.14 -12.18
C PHE A 39 4.76 -17.14 -11.38
N GLU A 40 4.94 -16.91 -10.08
CA GLU A 40 5.65 -17.86 -9.22
C GLU A 40 4.80 -19.09 -8.93
N GLU A 41 5.44 -20.26 -8.89
CA GLU A 41 4.78 -21.49 -8.48
C GLU A 41 4.30 -21.37 -7.02
N GLY A 42 3.01 -21.67 -6.79
CA GLY A 42 2.35 -21.50 -5.49
C GLY A 42 1.68 -20.14 -5.27
N SER A 43 1.80 -19.22 -6.23
CA SER A 43 1.01 -17.97 -6.25
C SER A 43 -0.30 -18.15 -7.00
N ASP A 44 -1.37 -17.55 -6.50
CA ASP A 44 -2.62 -17.34 -7.22
C ASP A 44 -2.50 -16.09 -8.09
N GLU A 45 -2.30 -16.31 -9.40
CA GLU A 45 -2.04 -15.25 -10.39
C GLU A 45 -3.13 -14.17 -10.37
N LEU A 46 -4.41 -14.57 -10.25
CA LEU A 46 -5.54 -13.63 -10.27
C LEU A 46 -5.55 -12.74 -9.03
N GLN A 47 -5.22 -13.29 -7.86
CA GLN A 47 -5.12 -12.49 -6.64
C GLN A 47 -3.93 -11.53 -6.69
N ALA A 48 -2.78 -11.97 -7.23
CA ALA A 48 -1.61 -11.12 -7.39
C ALA A 48 -1.90 -9.94 -8.33
N MET A 49 -2.48 -10.21 -9.50
CA MET A 49 -2.88 -9.17 -10.45
C MET A 49 -3.92 -8.20 -9.86
N LEU A 50 -4.90 -8.71 -9.11
CA LEU A 50 -5.92 -7.88 -8.46
C LEU A 50 -5.30 -6.96 -7.40
N ALA A 51 -4.36 -7.47 -6.60
CA ALA A 51 -3.63 -6.66 -5.62
C ALA A 51 -2.79 -5.58 -6.32
N ALA A 52 -2.06 -5.93 -7.39
CA ALA A 52 -1.30 -4.98 -8.20
C ALA A 52 -2.17 -3.86 -8.78
N GLN A 53 -3.30 -4.22 -9.41
CA GLN A 53 -4.22 -3.26 -10.01
C GLN A 53 -4.78 -2.27 -8.97
N LYS A 54 -5.17 -2.78 -7.79
CA LYS A 54 -5.67 -1.92 -6.72
C LYS A 54 -4.60 -0.98 -6.19
N CYS A 55 -3.37 -1.46 -6.08
CA CYS A 55 -2.24 -0.64 -5.67
C CYS A 55 -1.96 0.47 -6.70
N ALA A 56 -1.92 0.14 -7.99
CA ALA A 56 -1.74 1.12 -9.06
C ALA A 56 -2.85 2.20 -9.02
N ALA A 57 -4.12 1.79 -8.93
CA ALA A 57 -5.24 2.73 -8.82
C ALA A 57 -5.16 3.59 -7.55
N GLY A 58 -4.76 3.03 -6.41
CA GLY A 58 -4.62 3.76 -5.16
C GLY A 58 -3.52 4.82 -5.25
N ARG A 59 -2.42 4.49 -5.91
CA ARG A 59 -1.29 5.39 -6.16
C ARG A 59 -1.65 6.57 -7.06
N ASP A 60 -2.49 6.34 -8.07
CA ASP A 60 -2.96 7.38 -9.01
C ASP A 60 -3.89 8.42 -8.36
N LEU A 61 -4.54 8.07 -7.25
CA LEU A 61 -5.43 8.96 -6.49
C LEU A 61 -4.67 9.88 -5.52
N LEU A 62 -3.45 9.52 -5.15
CA LEU A 62 -2.65 10.28 -4.19
C LEU A 62 -1.77 11.31 -4.91
N PRO A 63 -1.49 12.46 -4.29
CA PRO A 63 -0.60 13.45 -4.88
C PRO A 63 0.81 12.85 -5.03
N LEU A 64 1.50 13.24 -6.10
CA LEU A 64 2.90 12.86 -6.29
C LEU A 64 3.74 13.35 -5.10
N PRO A 65 4.60 12.49 -4.53
CA PRO A 65 5.44 12.87 -3.42
C PRO A 65 6.42 13.97 -3.87
N GLN A 66 6.42 15.10 -3.16
CA GLN A 66 7.33 16.22 -3.44
C GLN A 66 8.77 15.93 -3.00
N THR A 67 8.93 14.98 -2.09
CA THR A 67 10.21 14.48 -1.60
C THR A 67 10.09 12.96 -1.47
N GLY A 68 11.13 12.23 -1.85
CA GLY A 68 11.10 10.77 -1.79
C GLY A 68 12.48 10.18 -2.04
N THR A 69 12.82 9.17 -1.27
CA THR A 69 13.94 8.28 -1.54
C THR A 69 13.33 7.00 -2.11
N PRO A 70 13.81 6.47 -3.25
CA PRO A 70 13.30 5.21 -3.78
C PRO A 70 13.36 4.12 -2.70
N VAL A 71 12.23 3.50 -2.40
CA VAL A 71 12.19 2.36 -1.50
C VAL A 71 12.29 1.09 -2.32
N THR A 72 13.42 0.40 -2.20
CA THR A 72 13.56 -0.94 -2.76
C THR A 72 13.07 -1.94 -1.74
N ALA A 73 11.98 -2.63 -2.09
CA ALA A 73 11.43 -3.68 -1.26
C ALA A 73 12.33 -4.92 -1.27
N PRO A 74 12.57 -5.58 -0.13
CA PRO A 74 13.26 -6.87 -0.13
C PRO A 74 12.38 -7.93 -0.82
N PRO A 75 12.97 -8.95 -1.48
CA PRO A 75 12.17 -10.06 -1.99
C PRO A 75 11.36 -10.69 -0.85
N PRO A 76 10.11 -11.11 -1.10
CA PRO A 76 9.29 -11.71 -0.06
C PRO A 76 9.89 -13.03 0.41
N GLY A 77 9.64 -13.39 1.67
CA GLY A 77 9.94 -14.73 2.14
C GLY A 77 9.09 -15.79 1.42
N PRO A 78 9.38 -17.09 1.61
CA PRO A 78 8.56 -18.16 1.05
C PRO A 78 7.16 -18.22 1.69
N GLY A 79 6.17 -18.70 0.93
CA GLY A 79 4.81 -18.95 1.41
C GLY A 79 4.03 -17.69 1.79
N ALA A 80 2.85 -17.88 2.40
CA ALA A 80 1.96 -16.79 2.83
C ALA A 80 2.62 -15.83 3.83
N ALA A 81 3.33 -16.37 4.82
CA ALA A 81 4.02 -15.59 5.86
C ALA A 81 5.08 -14.62 5.28
N GLY A 82 5.60 -14.90 4.09
CA GLY A 82 6.51 -13.99 3.38
C GLY A 82 5.84 -12.72 2.86
N LEU A 83 4.51 -12.72 2.72
CA LEU A 83 3.71 -11.58 2.26
C LEU A 83 3.13 -10.75 3.41
N ASP A 84 3.09 -11.29 4.64
CA ASP A 84 2.57 -10.61 5.84
C ASP A 84 3.07 -9.18 6.04
N PRO A 85 4.36 -8.83 5.83
CA PRO A 85 4.82 -7.46 5.99
C PRO A 85 4.13 -6.47 5.05
N TYR A 86 3.83 -6.91 3.82
CA TYR A 86 3.17 -6.09 2.80
C TYR A 86 1.68 -5.96 3.05
N VAL A 87 1.04 -7.04 3.51
CA VAL A 87 -0.36 -7.02 3.98
C VAL A 87 -0.53 -6.01 5.11
N ARG A 88 0.36 -6.04 6.11
CA ARG A 88 0.34 -5.10 7.24
C ARG A 88 0.56 -3.65 6.80
N LEU A 89 1.48 -3.40 5.86
CA LEU A 89 1.70 -2.06 5.31
C LEU A 89 0.46 -1.52 4.60
N LEU A 90 -0.26 -2.35 3.83
CA LEU A 90 -1.51 -1.94 3.20
C LEU A 90 -2.62 -1.68 4.23
N GLU A 91 -2.70 -2.48 5.29
CA GLU A 91 -3.64 -2.25 6.39
C GLU A 91 -3.33 -0.98 7.17
N HIS A 92 -2.05 -0.69 7.42
CA HIS A 92 -1.63 0.55 8.06
C HIS A 92 -1.89 1.75 7.14
N THR A 93 -1.59 1.63 5.85
CA THR A 93 -1.94 2.65 4.84
C THR A 93 -3.42 2.98 4.88
N ARG A 94 -4.30 1.96 4.89
CA ARG A 94 -5.75 2.16 5.06
C ARG A 94 -6.07 2.95 6.34
N GLN A 95 -5.48 2.58 7.47
CA GLN A 95 -5.74 3.25 8.76
C GLN A 95 -5.24 4.71 8.77
N SER A 96 -4.08 4.98 8.18
CA SER A 96 -3.51 6.32 8.13
C SER A 96 -4.30 7.24 7.20
N LEU A 97 -4.76 6.74 6.05
CA LEU A 97 -5.63 7.51 5.16
C LEU A 97 -7.00 7.81 5.80
N ASP A 98 -7.57 6.85 6.53
CA ASP A 98 -8.82 7.03 7.29
C ASP A 98 -8.65 8.04 8.43
N ARG A 99 -7.48 8.04 9.08
CA ARG A 99 -7.09 9.04 10.09
C ARG A 99 -7.05 10.44 9.47
N LEU A 100 -6.40 10.60 8.32
CA LEU A 100 -6.33 11.89 7.60
C LEU A 100 -7.72 12.41 7.19
N LEU A 101 -8.62 11.53 6.74
CA LEU A 101 -10.00 11.89 6.45
C LEU A 101 -10.74 12.45 7.67
N THR A 102 -10.46 11.91 8.85
CA THR A 102 -11.14 12.30 10.10
C THR A 102 -10.57 13.56 10.72
N THR A 103 -9.26 13.81 10.58
CA THR A 103 -8.56 14.92 11.28
C THR A 103 -8.40 16.18 10.44
N ALA A 104 -8.54 16.10 9.12
CA ALA A 104 -8.31 17.25 8.28
C ALA A 104 -9.56 18.15 8.21
N ASP A 105 -9.53 19.21 9.04
CA ASP A 105 -10.58 20.23 9.20
C ASP A 105 -10.98 20.96 7.89
N SER A 106 -10.31 20.71 6.76
CA SER A 106 -10.57 21.37 5.47
C SER A 106 -10.02 20.63 4.24
N VAL A 107 -10.16 19.30 4.16
CA VAL A 107 -9.91 18.62 2.88
C VAL A 107 -10.98 19.06 1.89
N GLY A 108 -10.58 19.64 0.75
CA GLY A 108 -11.54 19.92 -0.33
C GLY A 108 -12.28 18.63 -0.73
N GLU A 109 -13.55 18.74 -1.10
CA GLU A 109 -14.44 17.60 -1.38
C GLU A 109 -13.80 16.55 -2.33
N GLY A 110 -13.09 16.99 -3.36
CA GLY A 110 -12.37 16.09 -4.27
C GLY A 110 -11.21 15.32 -3.62
N ALA A 111 -10.47 15.95 -2.70
CA ALA A 111 -9.40 15.27 -1.98
C ALA A 111 -9.96 14.32 -0.91
N ALA A 112 -11.09 14.64 -0.28
CA ALA A 112 -11.77 13.71 0.63
C ALA A 112 -12.28 12.47 -0.12
N HIS A 113 -12.84 12.65 -1.33
CA HIS A 113 -13.24 11.53 -2.17
C HIS A 113 -12.05 10.64 -2.56
N ALA A 114 -10.95 11.24 -3.04
CA ALA A 114 -9.74 10.52 -3.43
C ALA A 114 -9.13 9.73 -2.27
N LEU A 115 -9.07 10.31 -1.06
CA LEU A 115 -8.57 9.61 0.14
C LEU A 115 -9.48 8.44 0.53
N SER A 116 -10.79 8.60 0.44
CA SER A 116 -11.75 7.53 0.73
C SER A 116 -11.61 6.37 -0.25
N GLU A 117 -11.47 6.68 -1.54
CA GLU A 117 -11.28 5.66 -2.56
C GLU A 117 -9.91 4.96 -2.42
N ALA A 118 -8.83 5.70 -2.18
CA ALA A 118 -7.51 5.13 -1.89
C ALA A 118 -7.54 4.23 -0.63
N THR A 119 -8.30 4.60 0.39
CA THR A 119 -8.52 3.77 1.59
C THR A 119 -9.18 2.44 1.24
N ALA A 120 -10.23 2.47 0.42
CA ALA A 120 -10.91 1.26 -0.05
C ALA A 120 -9.99 0.37 -0.91
N LEU A 121 -9.15 0.98 -1.74
CA LEU A 121 -8.17 0.28 -2.58
C LEU A 121 -7.08 -0.38 -1.75
N ALA A 122 -6.54 0.29 -0.73
CA ALA A 122 -5.58 -0.31 0.22
C ALA A 122 -6.17 -1.53 0.93
N SER A 123 -7.42 -1.41 1.41
CA SER A 123 -8.16 -2.53 2.02
C SER A 123 -8.32 -3.70 1.05
N GLY A 124 -8.79 -3.42 -0.17
CA GLY A 124 -8.99 -4.46 -1.18
C GLY A 124 -7.69 -5.11 -1.67
N ALA A 125 -6.59 -4.35 -1.74
CA ALA A 125 -5.28 -4.86 -2.09
C ALA A 125 -4.76 -5.79 -0.99
N SER A 126 -4.95 -5.42 0.28
CA SER A 126 -4.56 -6.25 1.43
C SER A 126 -5.27 -7.61 1.39
N VAL A 127 -6.60 -7.60 1.22
CA VAL A 127 -7.41 -8.83 1.14
C VAL A 127 -7.04 -9.70 -0.07
N ALA A 128 -6.72 -9.09 -1.21
CA ALA A 128 -6.24 -9.85 -2.37
C ALA A 128 -4.86 -10.47 -2.09
N LEU A 129 -3.97 -9.70 -1.48
CA LEU A 129 -2.60 -10.14 -1.20
C LEU A 129 -2.54 -11.31 -0.20
N THR A 130 -3.40 -11.33 0.83
CA THR A 130 -3.45 -12.47 1.77
C THR A 130 -3.74 -13.78 1.04
N ARG A 131 -4.55 -13.73 -0.01
CA ARG A 131 -5.02 -14.90 -0.77
C ARG A 131 -4.03 -15.41 -1.81
N VAL A 132 -2.94 -14.68 -2.09
CA VAL A 132 -1.99 -15.06 -3.15
C VAL A 132 -1.32 -16.40 -2.86
N ARG A 133 -1.01 -16.71 -1.60
CA ARG A 133 -0.27 -17.94 -1.23
C ARG A 133 -0.98 -18.79 -0.17
N GLU A 134 -2.31 -18.75 -0.13
CA GLU A 134 -3.15 -19.55 0.80
C GLU A 134 -3.22 -21.05 0.44
N ARG A 135 -2.42 -21.54 -0.53
CA ARG A 135 -2.47 -22.93 -1.02
C ARG A 135 -1.49 -23.87 -0.31
#